data_AF-A0A815MKM8-F1
#
_entry.id   AF-A0A815MKM8-F1
#
_cell.length_a   1.000
_cell.length_b   1.000
_cell.length_c   1.000
_cell.angle_alpha   90.00
_cell.angle_beta   90.00
_cell.angle_gamma   90.00
#
_symmetry.space_group_name_H-M   'P 1'
#
loop_
_entity.id
_entity.type
_entity.pdbx_description
1 polymer ?
#
loop_
_entity_poly.entity_id
_entity_poly.type
_entity_poly.pdbx_seq_one_letter_code
_entity_poly.pdbx_strand_id
1 'polypeptide(L)'
;MFDRVYNPQIIYGEIAPIIENPSRNGTIQCYNTRNATITCGSKEFCNLDYDQRENKFRSRGCKQNIEPRVHVYDGRSYSSFEIGCNRDLCNNDETLSKIKTILINYGLIDDNGRRIAQGNIKMVSLLLMLSALIFNILYSL
;
A
#
# COMPACT_ATOMS: atom_id res chain seq x y z
N MET A 1 -13.40 7.82 -26.30
CA MET A 1 -12.81 7.73 -24.95
C MET A 1 -13.04 6.32 -24.48
N PHE A 2 -12.00 5.49 -24.43
CA PHE A 2 -12.12 4.11 -23.97
C PHE A 2 -12.09 4.10 -22.45
N ASP A 3 -13.17 3.66 -21.82
CA ASP A 3 -13.15 3.34 -20.40
C ASP A 3 -12.17 2.17 -20.22
N ARG A 4 -11.02 2.43 -19.60
CA ARG A 4 -10.14 1.35 -19.15
C ARG A 4 -10.87 0.61 -18.05
N VAL A 5 -11.25 -0.64 -18.32
CA VAL A 5 -11.78 -1.53 -17.28
C VAL A 5 -10.59 -1.95 -16.41
N TYR A 6 -10.45 -1.31 -15.25
CA TYR A 6 -9.48 -1.72 -14.25
C TYR A 6 -9.92 -3.05 -13.65
N ASN A 7 -8.98 -3.98 -13.47
CA ASN A 7 -9.18 -5.22 -12.74
C ASN A 7 -8.43 -5.13 -11.40
N PRO A 8 -9.09 -4.68 -10.31
CA PRO A 8 -8.42 -4.49 -9.02
C PRO A 8 -7.74 -5.74 -8.49
N GLN A 9 -8.27 -6.93 -8.82
CA GLN A 9 -7.73 -8.22 -8.36
C GLN A 9 -6.35 -8.49 -8.97
N ILE A 10 -6.16 -8.18 -10.25
CA ILE A 10 -4.86 -8.34 -10.91
C ILE A 10 -3.85 -7.34 -10.32
N ILE A 11 -4.24 -6.07 -10.19
CA ILE A 11 -3.36 -5.02 -9.66
C ILE A 11 -2.94 -5.36 -8.22
N TYR A 12 -3.89 -5.77 -7.39
CA TYR A 12 -3.60 -6.22 -6.03
C TYR A 12 -2.74 -7.48 -6.01
N GLY A 13 -2.96 -8.44 -6.92
CA GLY A 13 -2.13 -9.64 -7.04
C GLY A 13 -0.65 -9.36 -7.31
N GLU A 14 -0.32 -8.25 -7.97
CA GLU A 14 1.07 -7.80 -8.15
C GLU A 14 1.63 -7.03 -6.94
N ILE A 15 0.77 -6.28 -6.23
CA ILE A 15 1.18 -5.47 -5.07
C ILE A 15 1.33 -6.32 -3.80
N ALA A 16 0.41 -7.26 -3.55
CA ALA A 16 0.35 -8.04 -2.32
C ALA A 16 1.67 -8.75 -1.97
N PRO A 17 2.36 -9.42 -2.91
CA PRO A 17 3.66 -10.03 -2.62
C PRO A 17 4.74 -9.04 -2.16
N ILE A 18 4.59 -7.74 -2.46
CA ILE A 18 5.54 -6.68 -2.07
C ILE A 18 5.28 -6.22 -0.64
N ILE A 19 4.01 -6.09 -0.25
CA ILE A 19 3.63 -5.45 1.03
C ILE A 19 3.14 -6.43 2.09
N GLU A 20 2.84 -7.68 1.72
CA GLU A 20 2.21 -8.68 2.60
C GLU A 20 3.13 -9.83 2.97
N ASN A 21 3.10 -10.20 4.26
CA ASN A 21 3.56 -11.46 4.82
C ASN A 21 2.43 -12.04 5.66
N PRO A 22 1.56 -12.89 5.09
CA PRO A 22 0.45 -13.50 5.83
C PRO A 22 0.95 -14.44 6.93
N SER A 23 2.20 -14.90 6.86
CA SER A 23 2.83 -15.77 7.84
C SER A 23 3.59 -15.00 8.93
N ARG A 24 3.49 -13.67 8.98
CA ARG A 24 4.17 -12.87 10.00
C ARG A 24 3.70 -13.30 11.39
N ASN A 25 4.67 -13.64 12.23
CA ASN A 25 4.47 -13.92 13.65
C ASN A 25 5.45 -13.09 14.49
N GLY A 26 4.95 -12.05 15.18
CA GLY A 26 5.76 -11.23 16.08
C GLY A 26 6.24 -9.90 15.48
N THR A 27 7.42 -9.46 15.90
CA THR A 27 8.00 -8.16 15.54
C THR A 27 8.40 -8.10 14.08
N ILE A 28 8.60 -6.89 13.58
CA ILE A 28 9.03 -6.61 12.20
C ILE A 28 10.08 -5.51 12.20
N GLN A 29 11.04 -5.58 11.29
CA GLN A 29 12.01 -4.53 11.09
C GLN A 29 11.50 -3.53 10.03
N CYS A 30 11.64 -2.24 10.30
CA CYS A 30 11.27 -1.18 9.36
C CYS A 30 12.37 -0.12 9.32
N TYR A 31 12.42 0.66 8.25
CA TYR A 31 13.23 1.87 8.19
C TYR A 31 12.51 3.05 8.85
N ASN A 32 13.25 3.90 9.56
CA ASN A 32 12.78 5.22 9.96
C ASN A 32 13.15 6.29 8.91
N THR A 33 12.80 7.56 9.17
CA THR A 33 13.10 8.68 8.27
C THR A 33 14.60 8.97 8.08
N ARG A 34 15.46 8.47 8.98
CA ARG A 34 16.93 8.57 8.87
C ARG A 34 17.55 7.35 8.20
N ASN A 35 16.73 6.49 7.60
CA ASN A 35 17.14 5.22 6.99
C ASN A 35 17.79 4.22 7.96
N ALA A 36 17.55 4.38 9.26
CA ALA A 36 17.99 3.41 10.26
C ALA A 36 16.92 2.35 10.48
N THR A 37 17.35 1.11 10.71
CA THR A 37 16.47 -0.01 11.05
C THR A 37 15.96 0.12 12.48
N ILE A 38 14.66 -0.04 12.66
CA ILE A 38 13.99 -0.11 13.96
C ILE A 38 13.13 -1.36 14.04
N THR A 39 12.94 -1.89 15.24
CA THR A 39 12.05 -3.03 15.50
C THR A 39 10.68 -2.52 15.93
N CYS A 40 9.65 -2.90 15.21
CA CYS A 40 8.26 -2.59 15.54
C CYS A 40 7.60 -3.74 16.30
N GLY A 41 6.65 -3.38 17.15
CA GLY A 41 5.86 -4.32 17.95
C GLY A 41 5.03 -5.27 17.10
N SER A 42 4.51 -6.33 17.73
CA SER A 42 3.74 -7.39 17.06
C SER A 42 2.43 -6.89 16.40
N LYS A 43 1.88 -5.77 16.88
CA LYS A 43 0.67 -5.12 16.34
C LYS A 43 0.97 -3.94 15.42
N GLU A 44 2.24 -3.64 15.19
CA GLU A 44 2.69 -2.51 14.38
C GLU A 44 3.11 -2.97 13.00
N PHE A 45 2.96 -2.08 12.02
CA PHE A 45 3.27 -2.32 10.61
C PHE A 45 4.32 -1.32 10.16
N CYS A 46 5.07 -1.66 9.11
CA CYS A 46 5.91 -0.67 8.47
C CYS A 46 5.03 0.29 7.68
N ASN A 47 5.33 1.57 7.77
CA ASN A 47 4.70 2.62 7.01
C ASN A 47 5.76 3.45 6.29
N LEU A 48 5.46 3.88 5.08
CA LEU A 48 6.10 5.04 4.44
C LEU A 48 5.02 6.01 3.93
N ASP A 49 5.30 7.30 4.07
CA ASP A 49 4.53 8.38 3.45
C ASP A 49 5.49 9.24 2.63
N TYR A 50 5.28 9.25 1.33
CA TYR A 50 6.13 9.91 0.35
C TYR A 50 5.43 11.15 -0.22
N ASP A 51 6.04 12.32 -0.05
CA ASP A 51 5.59 13.54 -0.73
C ASP A 51 6.05 13.50 -2.18
N GLN A 52 5.08 13.45 -3.09
CA GLN A 52 5.36 13.36 -4.52
C GLN A 52 5.83 14.69 -5.11
N ARG A 53 5.43 15.82 -4.52
CA ARG A 53 5.77 17.16 -5.02
C ARG A 53 7.18 17.55 -4.62
N GLU A 54 7.53 17.26 -3.38
CA GLU A 54 8.84 17.58 -2.81
C GLU A 54 9.85 16.45 -3.00
N ASN A 55 9.44 15.32 -3.59
CA ASN A 55 10.26 14.16 -3.89
C ASN A 55 11.02 13.66 -2.64
N LYS A 56 10.31 13.53 -1.51
CA LYS A 56 10.91 13.17 -0.21
C LYS A 56 9.97 12.36 0.69
N PHE A 57 10.54 11.59 1.60
CA PHE A 57 9.76 10.92 2.65
C PHE A 57 9.32 11.90 3.72
N ARG A 58 8.01 12.01 3.95
CA ARG A 58 7.42 12.74 5.08
C ARG A 58 7.50 11.93 6.35
N SER A 59 7.22 10.64 6.25
CA SER A 59 7.33 9.70 7.37
C SER A 59 7.77 8.31 6.91
N ARG A 60 8.48 7.61 7.80
CA ARG A 60 8.89 6.21 7.66
C ARG A 60 9.02 5.62 9.07
N GLY A 61 8.48 4.43 9.32
CA GLY A 61 8.64 3.76 10.60
C GLY A 61 7.49 2.83 10.96
N CYS A 62 7.33 2.57 12.26
CA CYS A 62 6.27 1.75 12.83
C CYS A 62 4.96 2.55 12.91
N LYS A 63 3.84 1.95 12.50
CA LYS A 63 2.51 2.55 12.66
C LYS A 63 1.51 1.49 13.10
N GLN A 64 0.66 1.84 14.07
CA GLN A 64 -0.47 1.02 14.51
C GLN A 64 -1.68 1.26 13.60
N ASN A 65 -2.60 0.28 13.57
CA ASN A 65 -3.88 0.38 12.86
C ASN A 65 -3.73 0.66 11.34
N ILE A 66 -2.65 0.15 10.75
CA ILE A 66 -2.45 0.13 9.31
C ILE A 66 -2.38 -1.31 8.84
N GLU A 67 -3.42 -1.75 8.16
CA GLU A 67 -3.33 -2.97 7.35
C GLU A 67 -2.47 -2.72 6.10
N PRO A 68 -1.84 -3.76 5.54
CA PRO A 68 -1.11 -3.64 4.28
C PRO A 68 -1.99 -3.02 3.19
N ARG A 69 -1.55 -1.89 2.65
CA ARG A 69 -2.30 -1.14 1.63
C ARG A 69 -1.39 -0.14 0.92
N VAL A 70 -1.85 0.29 -0.27
CA VAL A 70 -1.29 1.42 -0.99
C VAL A 70 -2.36 2.48 -1.13
N HIS A 71 -2.05 3.70 -0.73
CA HIS A 71 -2.95 4.84 -0.85
C HIS A 71 -2.27 5.99 -1.61
N VAL A 72 -2.93 6.46 -2.66
CA VAL A 72 -2.49 7.59 -3.47
C VAL A 72 -3.42 8.76 -3.20
N TYR A 73 -2.88 9.79 -2.54
CA TYR A 73 -3.56 11.06 -2.41
C TYR A 73 -3.02 12.01 -3.47
N ASP A 74 -3.91 12.62 -4.26
CA ASP A 74 -3.55 13.65 -5.23
C ASP A 74 -4.58 14.78 -5.18
N GLY A 75 -4.19 15.87 -4.55
CA GLY A 75 -4.95 17.09 -4.39
C GLY A 75 -4.20 18.31 -4.92
N ARG A 76 -4.88 19.46 -4.97
CA ARG A 76 -4.33 20.71 -5.52
C ARG A 76 -3.12 21.25 -4.76
N SER A 77 -3.07 21.09 -3.44
CA SER A 77 -2.00 21.57 -2.57
C SER A 77 -1.07 20.46 -2.07
N TYR A 78 -1.49 19.19 -2.16
CA TYR A 78 -0.80 18.07 -1.53
C TYR A 78 -0.93 16.81 -2.39
N SER A 79 0.15 16.05 -2.55
CA SER A 79 0.14 14.76 -3.27
C SER A 79 1.08 13.81 -2.56
N SER A 80 0.58 12.63 -2.18
CA SER A 80 1.38 11.65 -1.45
C SER A 80 1.13 10.20 -1.85
N PHE A 81 2.10 9.37 -1.52
CA PHE A 81 2.06 7.92 -1.58
C PHE A 81 2.23 7.36 -0.17
N GLU A 82 1.17 6.81 0.41
CA GLU A 82 1.25 6.08 1.68
C GLU A 82 1.24 4.58 1.40
N ILE A 83 2.25 3.86 1.89
CA ILE A 83 2.34 2.40 1.81
C ILE A 83 2.44 1.85 3.23
N GLY A 84 1.44 1.06 3.61
CA GLY A 84 1.46 0.20 4.77
C GLY A 84 1.86 -1.21 4.36
N CYS A 85 2.72 -1.87 5.13
CA CYS A 85 3.18 -3.22 4.82
C CYS A 85 3.63 -4.00 6.08
N ASN A 86 3.60 -5.33 6.02
CA ASN A 86 3.97 -6.23 7.13
C ASN A 86 5.09 -7.22 6.77
N ARG A 87 5.99 -6.83 5.86
CA ARG A 87 7.26 -7.53 5.57
C ARG A 87 8.46 -6.80 6.16
N ASP A 88 9.51 -7.52 6.55
CA ASP A 88 10.72 -6.86 7.01
C ASP A 88 11.26 -5.89 5.95
N LEU A 89 11.58 -4.69 6.40
CA LEU A 89 12.19 -3.60 5.65
C LEU A 89 11.38 -3.20 4.41
N CYS A 90 10.08 -3.48 4.38
CA CYS A 90 9.24 -3.23 3.21
C CYS A 90 8.95 -1.75 2.94
N ASN A 91 9.26 -0.84 3.87
CA ASN A 91 9.04 0.58 3.71
C ASN A 91 10.25 1.34 3.12
N ASN A 92 10.90 0.73 2.13
CA ASN A 92 12.12 1.22 1.49
C ASN A 92 11.84 1.86 0.11
N ASP A 93 12.88 2.40 -0.52
CA ASP A 93 12.80 3.09 -1.82
C ASP A 93 12.45 2.13 -2.97
N GLU A 94 12.92 0.89 -2.90
CA GLU A 94 12.64 -0.15 -3.90
C GLU A 94 11.16 -0.53 -3.91
N THR A 95 10.53 -0.68 -2.73
CA THR A 95 9.08 -0.92 -2.61
C THR A 95 8.29 0.23 -3.22
N LEU A 96 8.64 1.48 -2.91
CA LEU A 96 8.00 2.65 -3.50
C LEU A 96 8.12 2.61 -5.03
N SER A 97 9.31 2.35 -5.55
CA SER A 97 9.59 2.30 -7.00
C SER A 97 8.79 1.21 -7.71
N LYS A 98 8.75 -0.01 -7.15
CA LYS A 98 8.00 -1.14 -7.70
C LYS A 98 6.50 -0.84 -7.74
N ILE A 99 5.94 -0.34 -6.64
CA ILE A 99 4.51 -0.01 -6.56
C ILE A 99 4.16 1.11 -7.54
N LYS A 100 4.99 2.16 -7.65
CA LYS A 100 4.79 3.21 -8.67
C LYS A 100 4.76 2.62 -10.07
N THR A 101 5.71 1.73 -10.40
CA THR A 101 5.79 1.08 -11.71
C THR A 101 4.54 0.28 -12.03
N ILE A 102 4.03 -0.52 -11.08
CA ILE A 102 2.77 -1.27 -11.25
C ILE A 102 1.64 -0.29 -11.56
N LEU A 103 1.47 0.75 -10.75
CA LEU A 103 0.37 1.71 -10.93
C LEU A 103 0.47 2.51 -12.25
N ILE A 104 1.68 2.81 -12.72
CA ILE A 104 1.92 3.42 -14.05
C ILE A 104 1.53 2.46 -15.17
N ASN A 105 1.95 1.19 -15.09
CA ASN A 105 1.64 0.16 -16.09
C ASN A 105 0.13 -0.05 -16.25
N TYR A 106 -0.62 0.02 -15.14
CA TYR A 106 -2.09 -0.03 -15.17
C TYR A 106 -2.74 1.33 -15.51
N GLY A 107 -1.97 2.41 -15.59
CA GLY A 107 -2.46 3.76 -15.89
C GLY A 107 -3.31 4.37 -14.80
N LEU A 108 -3.07 3.99 -13.54
CA LEU A 108 -3.70 4.61 -12.36
C LEU A 108 -3.03 5.93 -12.00
N ILE A 109 -1.73 6.03 -12.28
CA ILE A 109 -0.93 7.24 -12.12
C ILE A 109 -0.06 7.50 -13.36
N ASP A 110 0.38 8.74 -13.54
CA ASP A 110 1.39 9.12 -14.53
C ASP A 110 2.83 8.91 -14.01
N ASP A 111 3.83 9.21 -14.83
CA ASP A 111 5.25 9.07 -14.45
C ASP A 111 5.66 9.97 -13.27
N ASN A 112 4.89 11.05 -13.03
CA ASN A 112 5.07 11.95 -11.88
C ASN A 112 4.32 11.45 -10.63
N GLY A 113 3.60 10.32 -10.74
CA GLY A 113 2.78 9.72 -9.69
C GLY A 113 1.41 10.38 -9.47
N ARG A 114 1.02 11.30 -10.35
CA ARG A 114 -0.29 11.96 -10.32
C ARG A 114 -1.36 11.02 -10.82
N ARG A 115 -2.55 11.09 -10.21
CA ARG A 115 -3.67 10.24 -10.63
C ARG A 115 -4.09 10.63 -12.04
N ILE A 116 -4.18 9.66 -12.94
CA ILE A 116 -4.70 9.91 -14.28
C ILE A 116 -6.23 10.06 -14.15
N ALA A 117 -6.73 11.27 -14.43
CA ALA A 117 -8.16 11.57 -14.40
C ALA A 117 -8.87 10.83 -15.55
N GLN A 118 -9.29 9.59 -15.32
CA GLN A 118 -10.30 8.93 -16.15
C GLN A 118 -11.63 8.92 -15.40
N GLY A 119 -12.66 9.43 -16.09
CA GLY A 119 -13.92 9.90 -15.54
C GLY A 119 -14.67 8.87 -14.68
N ASN A 120 -15.43 9.38 -13.70
CA ASN A 120 -16.43 8.65 -12.94
C ASN A 120 -15.99 7.36 -12.24
N ILE A 121 -14.72 7.25 -11.81
CA ILE A 121 -14.35 6.25 -10.81
C ILE A 121 -14.93 6.70 -9.47
N LYS A 122 -16.16 6.29 -9.16
CA LYS A 122 -16.67 6.29 -7.78
C LYS A 122 -15.58 5.65 -6.93
N MET A 123 -15.11 6.39 -5.95
CA MET A 123 -14.06 6.03 -5.00
C MET A 123 -14.29 4.59 -4.50
N VAL A 124 -13.63 3.60 -5.10
CA VAL A 124 -13.63 2.23 -4.59
C VAL A 124 -12.64 2.26 -3.44
N SER A 125 -13.14 2.60 -2.26
CA SER A 125 -12.44 2.30 -1.02
C SER A 125 -12.30 0.78 -0.99
N LEU A 126 -11.09 0.28 -1.23
CA LEU A 126 -10.78 -1.16 -1.21
C LEU A 126 -10.74 -1.62 0.26
N LEU A 127 -11.90 -1.61 0.90
CA LEU A 127 -12.14 -2.26 2.19
C LEU A 127 -12.69 -3.65 1.88
N LEU A 128 -11.84 -4.68 1.93
CA LEU A 128 -12.28 -6.06 1.92
C LEU A 128 -12.34 -6.57 3.36
N MET A 129 -13.54 -6.64 3.91
CA MET A 129 -13.85 -7.43 5.09
C MET A 129 -13.63 -8.92 4.77
N LEU A 130 -12.43 -9.43 5.04
CA LEU A 130 -12.14 -10.86 5.04
C LEU A 130 -12.12 -11.36 6.49
N SER A 131 -13.28 -11.37 7.16
CA SER A 131 -13.41 -11.97 8.49
C SER A 131 -14.85 -12.36 8.85
N ALA A 132 -15.52 -13.17 8.02
CA ALA A 132 -16.76 -13.84 8.46
C ALA A 132 -17.06 -15.20 7.83
N LEU A 133 -16.38 -15.62 6.75
CA LEU A 133 -16.78 -16.83 6.00
C LEU A 133 -15.96 -18.09 6.25
N ILE A 134 -14.97 -18.07 7.16
CA ILE A 134 -14.22 -19.28 7.57
C ILE A 134 -14.80 -19.92 8.85
N PHE A 135 -15.77 -19.29 9.52
CA PHE A 135 -16.37 -19.86 10.74
C PHE A 135 -17.49 -20.89 10.50
N ASN A 136 -18.06 -20.99 9.29
CA ASN A 136 -19.18 -21.89 9.01
C ASN A 136 -18.78 -23.23 8.35
N ILE A 137 -17.49 -23.48 8.09
CA ILE A 137 -17.04 -24.77 7.51
C ILE A 137 -16.45 -25.71 8.57
N LEU A 138 -16.18 -25.22 9.79
CA LEU A 138 -15.63 -26.04 10.89
C LEU A 138 -16.66 -26.45 11.96
N TYR A 139 -17.96 -26.17 11.77
CA TYR A 139 -19.04 -26.54 12.69
C TYR A 139 -20.13 -27.42 12.06
N SER A 140 -19.83 -28.09 10.93
CA SER A 140 -20.76 -29.02 10.28
C SER A 140 -20.15 -30.38 9.96
N LEU A 141 -19.12 -30.80 10.73
CA LEU A 141 -18.62 -32.16 10.79
C LEU A 141 -18.39 -32.55 12.25
#